data_AF-A0A5B8N1P4-F1
#
_entry.id   AF-A0A5B8N1P4-F1
#
_cell.length_a   1.000
_cell.length_b   1.000
_cell.length_c   1.000
_cell.angle_alpha   90.00
_cell.angle_beta   90.00
_cell.angle_gamma   90.00
#
_symmetry.space_group_name_H-M   'P 1'
#
loop_
_entity.id
_entity.type
_entity.pdbx_description
1 polymer ?
#
loop_
_entity_poly.entity_id
_entity_poly.type
_entity_poly.pdbx_seq_one_letter_code
_entity_poly.pdbx_strand_id
1 'polypeptide(L)'
;MVVVILVVVASSTVEASQGRFGDRWLCGIFSDARHCGRPGSSPAAMDSTSSSDSGCEARHIEWENFASRARFVSASSREEFKKRRLGDCYDWKPEPEEPRACCRALNLFCLSQCAGLSEEEFCEANPGHQVCPAPNRMCCEALNAECNACREGQTVKAYCQYNPSVSGCGEDEPAARPPRPAPKCCKAVTASCMSCALGITEREYCRDNPTTSGCPEPPKKEEPRVCCMAMTASCLSCSEGISKREFCSRYRNKRVQGCSSLRAERPERPERPQRSRSGIGSSLLENLSFLGSPRAVGRKD
;
A
#
# COMPACT_ATOMS: atom_id res chain seq x y z
N MET A 1 -62.89 62.73 7.57
CA MET A 1 -64.08 61.88 7.80
C MET A 1 -63.59 60.49 8.12
N VAL A 2 -63.71 60.09 9.38
CA VAL A 2 -63.31 58.77 9.90
C VAL A 2 -64.59 57.94 9.99
N VAL A 3 -64.60 56.74 9.41
CA VAL A 3 -65.64 55.73 9.62
C VAL A 3 -65.00 54.52 10.30
N VAL A 4 -65.64 54.17 11.42
CA VAL A 4 -65.35 53.11 12.39
C VAL A 4 -65.77 51.76 11.84
N ILE A 5 -64.97 50.70 12.05
CA ILE A 5 -65.51 49.34 12.25
C ILE A 5 -64.80 48.70 13.44
N LEU A 6 -65.63 48.36 14.43
CA LEU A 6 -65.37 47.64 15.67
C LEU A 6 -65.15 46.15 15.40
N VAL A 7 -64.21 45.51 16.14
CA VAL A 7 -64.34 44.09 16.50
C VAL A 7 -64.02 43.94 17.98
N VAL A 8 -64.89 43.15 18.61
CA VAL A 8 -65.18 43.02 20.03
C VAL A 8 -64.17 42.13 20.75
N VAL A 9 -63.77 42.56 21.94
CA VAL A 9 -63.06 41.76 22.94
C VAL A 9 -64.09 40.94 23.72
N ALA A 10 -63.91 39.62 23.79
CA ALA A 10 -64.64 38.76 24.72
C ALA A 10 -63.63 38.00 25.57
N SER A 11 -63.46 38.48 26.81
CA SER A 11 -62.85 37.76 27.92
C SER A 11 -63.87 36.80 28.52
N SER A 12 -63.47 35.57 28.85
CA SER A 12 -64.23 34.70 29.75
C SER A 12 -63.29 33.83 30.56
N THR A 13 -63.29 34.12 31.86
CA THR A 13 -62.70 33.36 32.97
C THR A 13 -63.52 32.11 33.28
N VAL A 14 -62.90 30.95 33.51
CA VAL A 14 -63.46 29.89 34.37
C VAL A 14 -62.33 29.14 35.08
N GLU A 15 -62.39 29.14 36.41
CA GLU A 15 -61.56 28.35 37.32
C GLU A 15 -62.04 26.89 37.45
N ALA A 16 -61.04 26.01 37.62
CA ALA A 16 -60.99 24.72 38.30
C ALA A 16 -62.26 23.89 38.62
N SER A 17 -62.25 22.63 38.16
CA SER A 17 -62.76 21.50 38.94
C SER A 17 -61.93 20.22 38.69
N GLN A 18 -61.52 19.58 39.78
CA GLN A 18 -60.73 18.34 39.87
C GLN A 18 -61.54 17.10 39.43
N GLY A 19 -60.87 16.06 38.89
CA GLY A 19 -61.33 14.67 39.05
C GLY A 19 -61.23 13.69 37.86
N ARG A 20 -60.15 12.89 37.84
CA ARG A 20 -59.97 11.47 37.46
C ARG A 20 -60.68 10.80 36.25
N PHE A 21 -59.81 10.14 35.46
CA PHE A 21 -59.88 8.82 34.82
C PHE A 21 -61.00 8.49 33.81
N GLY A 22 -60.57 8.12 32.60
CA GLY A 22 -61.35 7.28 31.69
C GLY A 22 -60.95 7.45 30.23
N ASP A 23 -60.20 6.48 29.71
CA ASP A 23 -59.84 6.35 28.29
C ASP A 23 -61.10 6.30 27.40
N ARG A 24 -61.23 7.22 26.44
CA ARG A 24 -62.05 6.98 25.25
C ARG A 24 -61.64 7.88 24.09
N TRP A 25 -60.94 7.28 23.14
CA TRP A 25 -60.69 7.83 21.82
C TRP A 25 -62.02 7.97 21.07
N LEU A 26 -62.35 9.20 20.64
CA LEU A 26 -63.42 9.47 19.70
C LEU A 26 -62.80 9.57 18.29
N CYS A 27 -62.91 8.50 17.52
CA CYS A 27 -62.75 8.55 16.06
C CYS A 27 -63.99 9.22 15.46
N GLY A 28 -63.80 10.37 14.82
CA GLY A 28 -64.82 11.06 14.03
C GLY A 28 -64.77 10.62 12.56
N ILE A 29 -65.73 9.75 12.19
CA ILE A 29 -66.65 9.86 11.04
C ILE A 29 -66.06 10.49 9.75
N PHE A 30 -65.69 9.66 8.76
CA PHE A 30 -66.18 9.66 7.36
C PHE A 30 -65.65 8.39 6.64
N SER A 31 -66.52 7.72 5.88
CA SER A 31 -66.40 6.46 5.11
C SER A 31 -65.08 6.29 4.33
N ASP A 32 -64.42 5.14 4.19
CA ASP A 32 -64.91 3.80 3.82
C ASP A 32 -64.15 2.68 4.53
N ALA A 33 -64.90 1.66 4.97
CA ALA A 33 -64.38 0.42 5.51
C ALA A 33 -63.99 -0.54 4.38
N ARG A 34 -62.74 -0.98 4.34
CA ARG A 34 -62.38 -2.32 3.85
C ARG A 34 -60.99 -2.73 4.41
N HIS A 35 -61.03 -3.81 5.19
CA HIS A 35 -59.91 -4.63 5.70
C HIS A 35 -59.33 -4.31 7.08
N CYS A 36 -60.13 -4.59 8.11
CA CYS A 36 -59.60 -5.17 9.34
C CYS A 36 -59.33 -6.66 9.11
N GLY A 37 -58.09 -7.11 9.32
CA GLY A 37 -57.73 -8.53 9.36
C GLY A 37 -56.27 -8.76 9.71
N ARG A 38 -56.03 -9.54 10.78
CA ARG A 38 -54.76 -10.23 11.15
C ARG A 38 -55.15 -11.64 11.62
N PRO A 39 -54.26 -12.65 11.68
CA PRO A 39 -53.01 -12.89 10.93
C PRO A 39 -52.92 -14.35 10.39
N GLY A 40 -51.94 -14.65 9.52
CA GLY A 40 -51.50 -16.04 9.32
C GLY A 40 -50.80 -16.34 8.00
N SER A 41 -49.46 -16.36 8.04
CA SER A 41 -48.52 -17.34 7.44
C SER A 41 -47.21 -16.68 6.96
N SER A 42 -46.12 -17.04 7.64
CA SER A 42 -44.70 -16.88 7.24
C SER A 42 -44.39 -17.77 6.01
N PRO A 43 -43.22 -17.69 5.33
CA PRO A 43 -41.89 -17.38 5.90
C PRO A 43 -40.91 -16.58 5.01
N ALA A 44 -40.04 -15.79 5.64
CA ALA A 44 -38.62 -15.73 5.29
C ALA A 44 -37.86 -15.08 6.45
N ALA A 45 -36.77 -15.72 6.85
CA ALA A 45 -35.97 -15.40 8.01
C ALA A 45 -35.43 -13.96 7.96
N MET A 46 -35.69 -13.20 9.01
CA MET A 46 -34.84 -12.08 9.40
C MET A 46 -34.30 -12.38 10.78
N ASP A 47 -32.98 -12.33 10.86
CA ASP A 47 -32.19 -12.81 11.97
C ASP A 47 -32.58 -12.15 13.28
N SER A 48 -32.47 -12.98 14.30
CA SER A 48 -32.78 -12.67 15.67
C SER A 48 -31.60 -11.95 16.30
N THR A 49 -31.66 -10.63 16.38
CA THR A 49 -30.90 -9.87 17.39
C THR A 49 -31.90 -9.17 18.31
N SER A 50 -32.02 -9.72 19.52
CA SER A 50 -32.42 -9.01 20.73
C SER A 50 -31.81 -7.60 20.75
N SER A 51 -32.52 -6.51 21.05
CA SER A 51 -32.85 -6.15 22.43
C SER A 51 -33.53 -4.77 22.44
N SER A 52 -34.63 -4.62 23.19
CA SER A 52 -35.16 -3.36 23.79
C SER A 52 -35.43 -2.08 22.97
N ASP A 53 -35.10 -1.96 21.69
CA ASP A 53 -35.29 -0.72 20.92
C ASP A 53 -36.72 -0.50 20.38
N SER A 54 -37.73 -0.87 21.16
CA SER A 54 -39.14 -0.69 20.80
C SER A 54 -39.54 0.79 20.90
N GLY A 55 -39.15 1.59 19.91
CA GLY A 55 -39.68 2.93 19.64
C GLY A 55 -39.06 4.09 20.42
N CYS A 56 -37.94 3.89 21.13
CA CYS A 56 -37.27 4.99 21.82
C CYS A 56 -36.72 6.05 20.85
N GLU A 57 -36.20 5.65 19.70
CA GLU A 57 -35.77 6.56 18.63
C GLU A 57 -36.88 7.53 18.22
N ALA A 58 -38.07 7.00 17.89
CA ALA A 58 -39.23 7.81 17.50
C ALA A 58 -39.65 8.80 18.60
N ARG A 59 -39.61 8.37 19.87
CA ARG A 59 -39.94 9.23 21.02
C ARG A 59 -38.91 10.35 21.23
N HIS A 60 -37.63 10.08 20.98
CA HIS A 60 -36.58 11.11 21.01
C HIS A 60 -36.73 12.11 19.85
N ILE A 61 -37.05 11.65 18.65
CA ILE A 61 -37.35 12.52 17.49
C ILE A 61 -38.55 13.43 17.79
N GLU A 62 -39.65 12.87 18.32
CA GLU A 62 -40.81 13.65 18.74
C GLU A 62 -40.47 14.66 19.84
N TRP A 63 -39.64 14.27 20.81
CA TRP A 63 -39.16 15.15 21.87
C TRP A 63 -38.36 16.33 21.31
N GLU A 64 -37.38 16.12 20.42
CA GLU A 64 -36.59 17.22 19.85
C GLU A 64 -37.44 18.13 18.95
N ASN A 65 -38.38 17.56 18.20
CA ASN A 65 -39.38 18.34 17.43
C ASN A 65 -40.31 19.17 18.32
N PHE A 66 -40.63 18.71 19.53
CA PHE A 66 -41.38 19.48 20.51
C PHE A 66 -40.50 20.55 21.16
N ALA A 67 -39.33 20.16 21.67
CA ALA A 67 -38.42 21.01 22.42
C ALA A 67 -37.88 22.17 21.60
N SER A 68 -37.72 22.00 20.29
CA SER A 68 -37.35 23.07 19.35
C SER A 68 -38.39 24.19 19.22
N ARG A 69 -39.66 23.91 19.54
CA ARG A 69 -40.78 24.88 19.46
C ARG A 69 -41.26 25.34 20.83
N ALA A 70 -40.96 24.59 21.89
CA ALA A 70 -41.36 24.92 23.25
C ALA A 70 -40.44 25.99 23.87
N ARG A 71 -41.01 26.88 24.70
CA ARG A 71 -40.25 27.79 25.55
C ARG A 71 -40.13 27.20 26.95
N PHE A 72 -38.91 26.97 27.39
CA PHE A 72 -38.60 26.50 28.73
C PHE A 72 -38.10 27.66 29.59
N VAL A 73 -38.48 27.68 30.87
CA VAL A 73 -38.09 28.74 31.82
C VAL A 73 -36.60 28.65 32.16
N SER A 74 -36.02 27.44 32.10
CA SER A 74 -34.60 27.18 32.32
C SER A 74 -34.16 25.86 31.67
N ALA A 75 -32.85 25.66 31.52
CA ALA A 75 -32.29 24.37 31.07
C ALA A 75 -32.71 23.20 31.99
N SER A 76 -32.72 23.43 33.31
CA SER A 76 -33.17 22.43 34.30
C SER A 76 -34.64 22.05 34.09
N SER A 77 -35.52 23.01 33.79
CA SER A 77 -36.93 22.74 33.51
C SER A 77 -37.12 21.93 32.22
N ARG A 78 -36.26 22.14 31.22
CA ARG A 78 -36.25 21.36 29.97
C ARG A 78 -35.84 19.92 30.24
N GLU A 79 -34.78 19.70 31.02
CA GLU A 79 -34.29 18.35 31.34
C GLU A 79 -35.26 17.56 32.21
N GLU A 80 -35.87 18.19 33.20
CA GLU A 80 -36.88 17.51 34.03
C GLU A 80 -38.10 17.11 33.20
N PHE A 81 -38.53 17.98 32.28
CA PHE A 81 -39.61 17.66 31.35
C PHE A 81 -39.19 16.55 30.36
N LYS A 82 -37.94 16.57 29.87
CA LYS A 82 -37.36 15.52 29.02
C LYS A 82 -37.45 14.14 29.69
N LYS A 83 -37.01 14.04 30.96
CA LYS A 83 -37.10 12.81 31.77
C LYS A 83 -38.52 12.28 31.87
N ARG A 84 -39.48 13.15 32.20
CA ARG A 84 -40.90 12.75 32.33
C ARG A 84 -41.50 12.31 31.00
N ARG A 85 -41.15 12.96 29.89
CA ARG A 85 -41.72 12.68 28.56
C ARG A 85 -41.13 11.42 27.93
N LEU A 86 -39.83 11.19 28.08
CA LEU A 86 -39.14 10.03 27.53
C LEU A 86 -39.24 8.79 28.42
N GLY A 87 -39.44 8.95 29.73
CA GLY A 87 -39.57 7.83 30.67
C GLY A 87 -38.39 6.87 30.55
N ASP A 88 -38.67 5.58 30.35
CA ASP A 88 -37.65 4.53 30.21
C ASP A 88 -36.72 4.74 29.00
N CYS A 89 -37.12 5.56 28.02
CA CYS A 89 -36.28 5.93 26.88
C CYS A 89 -35.31 7.08 27.21
N TYR A 90 -35.36 7.69 28.40
CA TYR A 90 -34.54 8.88 28.70
C TYR A 90 -33.04 8.64 28.49
N ASP A 91 -32.54 7.48 28.90
CA ASP A 91 -31.12 7.11 28.77
C ASP A 91 -30.79 6.39 27.45
N TRP A 92 -31.79 6.22 26.56
CA TRP A 92 -31.57 5.64 25.24
C TRP A 92 -30.62 6.53 24.42
N LYS A 93 -29.71 5.87 23.70
CA LYS A 93 -28.79 6.49 22.77
C LYS A 93 -28.82 5.69 21.48
N PRO A 94 -28.77 6.36 20.31
CA PRO A 94 -28.55 5.65 19.07
C PRO A 94 -27.24 4.90 19.15
N GLU A 95 -27.21 3.67 18.62
CA GLU A 95 -25.94 3.00 18.38
C GLU A 95 -25.08 3.90 17.49
N PRO A 96 -23.78 4.06 17.79
CA PRO A 96 -22.91 4.89 16.97
C PRO A 96 -22.91 4.33 15.55
N GLU A 97 -23.42 5.09 14.58
CA GLU A 97 -23.23 4.77 13.18
C GLU A 97 -21.71 4.80 12.93
N GLU A 98 -21.12 3.63 12.72
CA GLU A 98 -19.71 3.57 12.33
C GLU A 98 -19.56 4.38 11.03
N PRO A 99 -18.66 5.38 10.98
CA PRO A 99 -18.47 6.17 9.78
C PRO A 99 -18.08 5.20 8.66
N ARG A 100 -18.92 5.10 7.63
CA ARG A 100 -18.66 4.25 6.47
C ARG A 100 -17.30 4.63 5.91
N ALA A 101 -16.30 3.77 6.12
CA ALA A 101 -14.96 3.98 5.63
C ALA A 101 -15.01 3.93 4.10
N CYS A 102 -15.05 5.12 3.49
CA CYS A 102 -15.19 5.24 2.07
C CYS A 102 -13.81 5.42 1.42
N CYS A 103 -13.65 4.86 0.22
CA CYS A 103 -12.42 4.98 -0.54
C CYS A 103 -12.19 6.44 -0.97
N ARG A 104 -10.93 6.88 -1.08
CA ARG A 104 -10.57 8.25 -1.52
C ARG A 104 -10.39 8.42 -3.02
N ALA A 105 -10.46 7.34 -3.80
CA ALA A 105 -10.24 7.42 -5.23
C ALA A 105 -11.49 7.94 -5.96
N LEU A 106 -11.28 8.71 -7.02
CA LEU A 106 -12.34 9.23 -7.89
C LEU A 106 -12.59 8.28 -9.07
N ASN A 107 -12.93 7.03 -8.76
CA ASN A 107 -13.31 6.01 -9.74
C ASN A 107 -14.70 5.44 -9.41
N LEU A 108 -15.29 4.68 -10.35
CA LEU A 108 -16.65 4.17 -10.21
C LEU A 108 -16.86 3.35 -8.93
N PHE A 109 -15.99 2.36 -8.70
CA PHE A 109 -16.01 1.51 -7.52
C PHE A 109 -16.00 2.29 -6.20
N CYS A 110 -15.12 3.29 -6.08
CA CYS A 110 -15.00 4.04 -4.84
C CYS A 110 -16.17 5.00 -4.65
N LEU A 111 -16.64 5.66 -5.72
CA LEU A 111 -17.79 6.57 -5.64
C LEU A 111 -19.11 5.84 -5.39
N SER A 112 -19.31 4.65 -5.96
CA SER A 112 -20.48 3.82 -5.68
C SER A 112 -20.48 3.33 -4.23
N GLN A 113 -19.33 2.89 -3.71
CA GLN A 113 -19.19 2.53 -2.29
C GLN A 113 -19.40 3.70 -1.33
N CYS A 114 -18.90 4.90 -1.66
CA CYS A 114 -19.17 6.12 -0.90
C CYS A 114 -20.68 6.40 -0.82
N ALA A 115 -21.41 6.15 -1.92
CA ALA A 115 -22.85 6.32 -2.00
C ALA A 115 -23.64 5.17 -1.35
N GLY A 116 -22.99 4.04 -1.04
CA GLY A 116 -23.66 2.82 -0.59
C GLY A 116 -24.53 2.18 -1.67
N LEU A 117 -24.13 2.30 -2.93
CA LEU A 117 -24.81 1.76 -4.11
C LEU A 117 -23.88 0.77 -4.84
N SER A 118 -24.44 -0.11 -5.68
CA SER A 118 -23.63 -0.84 -6.67
C SER A 118 -23.09 0.13 -7.75
N GLU A 119 -22.12 -0.33 -8.55
CA GLU A 119 -21.61 0.46 -9.68
C GLU A 119 -22.72 0.79 -10.69
N GLU A 120 -23.63 -0.16 -10.92
CA GLU A 120 -24.79 -0.02 -11.80
C GLU A 120 -25.81 0.96 -11.22
N GLU A 121 -26.24 0.78 -9.97
CA GLU A 121 -27.20 1.65 -9.28
C GLU A 121 -26.67 3.10 -9.20
N PHE A 122 -25.38 3.26 -8.95
CA PHE A 122 -24.73 4.56 -8.96
C PHE A 122 -24.86 5.25 -10.32
N CYS A 123 -24.66 4.50 -11.41
CA CYS A 123 -24.75 5.04 -12.76
C CYS A 123 -26.17 5.27 -13.26
N GLU A 124 -27.13 4.48 -12.80
CA GLU A 124 -28.56 4.72 -13.02
C GLU A 124 -29.03 6.00 -12.32
N ALA A 125 -28.55 6.24 -11.08
CA ALA A 125 -28.83 7.46 -10.33
C ALA A 125 -28.08 8.70 -10.86
N ASN A 126 -26.95 8.50 -11.56
CA ASN A 126 -26.09 9.57 -12.07
C ASN A 126 -25.80 9.41 -13.57
N PRO A 127 -26.83 9.56 -14.43
CA PRO A 127 -26.64 9.40 -15.88
C PRO A 127 -25.68 10.46 -16.42
N GLY A 128 -24.64 10.02 -17.13
CA GLY A 128 -23.61 10.88 -17.70
C GLY A 128 -22.48 11.26 -16.73
N HIS A 129 -22.45 10.70 -15.52
CA HIS A 129 -21.31 10.86 -14.62
C HIS A 129 -20.03 10.31 -15.26
N GLN A 130 -18.93 11.06 -15.21
CA GLN A 130 -17.69 10.80 -15.96
C GLN A 130 -17.04 9.42 -15.72
N VAL A 131 -17.40 8.74 -14.64
CA VAL A 131 -16.86 7.42 -14.26
C VAL A 131 -17.76 6.26 -14.72
N CYS A 132 -18.96 6.54 -15.20
CA CYS A 132 -19.93 5.51 -15.59
C CYS A 132 -19.63 4.94 -16.97
N PRO A 133 -19.72 3.61 -17.14
CA PRO A 133 -19.66 3.00 -18.45
C PRO A 133 -20.87 3.48 -19.25
N ALA A 134 -20.61 4.10 -20.39
CA ALA A 134 -21.66 4.66 -21.20
C ALA A 134 -22.09 3.63 -22.25
N PRO A 135 -23.31 3.06 -22.17
CA PRO A 135 -23.89 2.37 -23.32
C PRO A 135 -24.30 3.37 -24.43
N ASN A 136 -24.28 4.68 -24.15
CA ASN A 136 -24.59 5.76 -25.07
C ASN A 136 -23.83 7.04 -24.68
N ARG A 137 -22.48 7.03 -24.74
CA ARG A 137 -21.73 8.27 -24.57
C ARG A 137 -22.04 9.14 -25.80
N MET A 138 -22.92 10.12 -25.65
CA MET A 138 -23.17 11.10 -26.71
C MET A 138 -21.95 12.02 -26.79
N CYS A 139 -20.98 11.62 -27.60
CA CYS A 139 -19.87 12.47 -27.97
C CYS A 139 -20.30 13.38 -29.10
N CYS A 140 -19.83 14.63 -29.06
CA CYS A 140 -20.04 15.55 -30.16
C CYS A 140 -19.33 15.07 -31.45
N GLU A 141 -19.82 15.53 -32.59
CA GLU A 141 -19.31 15.14 -33.93
C GLU A 141 -18.21 16.08 -34.44
N ALA A 142 -17.89 17.15 -33.71
CA ALA A 142 -16.89 18.10 -34.13
C ALA A 142 -15.49 17.45 -34.17
N LEU A 143 -14.67 17.85 -35.13
CA LEU A 143 -13.30 17.35 -35.30
C LEU A 143 -12.31 18.12 -34.42
N ASN A 144 -12.60 18.21 -33.12
CA ASN A 144 -11.76 18.88 -32.13
C ASN A 144 -11.32 17.91 -31.02
N ALA A 145 -10.40 18.36 -30.17
CA ALA A 145 -9.77 17.54 -29.15
C ALA A 145 -10.76 16.99 -28.12
N GLU A 146 -11.76 17.79 -27.75
CA GLU A 146 -12.78 17.42 -26.77
C GLU A 146 -13.68 16.29 -27.28
N CYS A 147 -14.22 16.46 -28.49
CA CYS A 147 -15.11 15.49 -29.11
C CYS A 147 -14.37 14.19 -29.49
N ASN A 148 -13.18 14.31 -30.05
CA ASN A 148 -12.40 13.13 -30.43
C ASN A 148 -11.90 12.36 -29.21
N ALA A 149 -11.45 13.04 -28.14
CA ALA A 149 -11.09 12.38 -26.90
C ALA A 149 -12.29 11.63 -26.29
N CYS A 150 -13.48 12.23 -26.31
CA CYS A 150 -14.71 11.58 -25.89
C CYS A 150 -14.98 10.30 -26.68
N ARG A 151 -14.90 10.36 -28.02
CA ARG A 151 -15.15 9.22 -28.93
C ARG A 151 -14.16 8.08 -28.69
N GLU A 152 -12.90 8.42 -28.42
CA GLU A 152 -11.82 7.47 -28.13
C GLU A 152 -11.82 6.99 -26.67
N GLY A 153 -12.74 7.47 -25.82
CA GLY A 153 -12.78 7.13 -24.40
C GLY A 153 -11.58 7.61 -23.59
N GLN A 154 -10.87 8.64 -24.07
CA GLN A 154 -9.68 9.21 -23.46
C GLN A 154 -9.96 10.57 -22.84
N THR A 155 -9.06 11.05 -21.98
CA THR A 155 -9.07 12.47 -21.56
C THR A 155 -8.52 13.34 -22.70
N VAL A 156 -8.96 14.60 -22.80
CA VAL A 156 -8.44 15.56 -23.81
C VAL A 156 -6.92 15.65 -23.74
N LYS A 157 -6.35 15.69 -22.53
CA LYS A 157 -4.90 15.70 -22.31
C LYS A 157 -4.21 14.45 -22.86
N ALA A 158 -4.75 13.25 -22.61
CA ALA A 158 -4.18 12.00 -23.14
C ALA A 158 -4.29 11.94 -24.67
N TYR A 159 -5.44 12.35 -25.21
CA TYR A 159 -5.66 12.41 -26.66
C TYR A 159 -4.67 13.37 -27.35
N CYS A 160 -4.46 14.56 -26.78
CA CYS A 160 -3.54 15.57 -27.31
C CYS A 160 -2.06 15.19 -27.24
N GLN A 161 -1.66 14.22 -26.40
CA GLN A 161 -0.26 13.74 -26.37
C GLN A 161 0.14 13.08 -27.71
N TYR A 162 -0.80 12.39 -28.34
CA TYR A 162 -0.57 11.70 -29.62
C TYR A 162 -1.16 12.46 -30.80
N ASN A 163 -2.08 13.40 -30.57
CA ASN A 163 -2.75 14.21 -31.58
C ASN A 163 -2.57 15.72 -31.34
N PRO A 164 -1.34 16.24 -31.21
CA PRO A 164 -1.09 17.63 -30.81
C PRO A 164 -1.57 18.68 -31.83
N SER A 165 -1.83 18.27 -33.07
CA SER A 165 -2.27 19.17 -34.16
C SER A 165 -3.79 19.30 -34.29
N VAL A 166 -4.57 18.58 -33.48
CA VAL A 166 -6.04 18.68 -33.50
C VAL A 166 -6.50 19.97 -32.82
N SER A 167 -7.46 20.67 -33.41
CA SER A 167 -8.05 21.89 -32.86
C SER A 167 -8.52 21.68 -31.42
N GLY A 168 -8.14 22.55 -30.48
CA GLY A 168 -8.39 22.39 -29.05
C GLY A 168 -7.26 21.68 -28.28
N CYS A 169 -6.23 21.16 -28.95
CA CYS A 169 -4.97 20.78 -28.32
C CYS A 169 -4.02 21.99 -28.32
N GLY A 170 -3.83 22.64 -27.16
CA GLY A 170 -2.79 23.68 -26.99
C GLY A 170 -3.25 25.05 -26.51
N GLU A 171 -4.43 25.18 -25.89
CA GLU A 171 -4.94 26.49 -25.43
C GLU A 171 -4.54 26.86 -23.99
N ASP A 172 -4.06 25.92 -23.16
CA ASP A 172 -3.71 26.18 -21.75
C ASP A 172 -2.21 26.12 -21.40
N GLU A 173 -1.32 26.02 -22.38
CA GLU A 173 0.14 26.13 -22.19
C GLU A 173 0.73 26.73 -23.47
N PRO A 174 1.77 27.57 -23.40
CA PRO A 174 2.33 28.24 -24.58
C PRO A 174 2.66 27.19 -25.64
N ALA A 175 1.88 27.24 -26.74
CA ALA A 175 1.95 26.41 -27.93
C ALA A 175 2.83 25.19 -27.75
N ALA A 176 2.21 24.01 -27.55
CA ALA A 176 2.84 22.70 -27.62
C ALA A 176 4.03 22.79 -28.57
N ARG A 177 5.24 22.84 -27.97
CA ARG A 177 6.48 23.15 -28.68
C ARG A 177 6.46 22.29 -29.94
N PRO A 178 6.56 22.86 -31.15
CA PRO A 178 6.55 22.04 -32.36
C PRO A 178 7.53 20.90 -32.12
N PRO A 179 7.19 19.63 -32.48
CA PRO A 179 8.06 18.50 -32.25
C PRO A 179 9.45 18.95 -32.65
N ARG A 180 10.39 18.94 -31.68
CA ARG A 180 11.72 19.48 -31.91
C ARG A 180 12.17 18.91 -33.24
N PRO A 181 12.52 19.74 -34.24
CA PRO A 181 12.94 19.20 -35.52
C PRO A 181 14.01 18.15 -35.21
N ALA A 182 13.81 16.94 -35.75
CA ALA A 182 14.70 15.82 -35.48
C ALA A 182 16.15 16.35 -35.58
N PRO A 183 17.00 16.08 -34.58
CA PRO A 183 18.34 16.65 -34.57
C PRO A 183 18.99 16.37 -35.92
N LYS A 184 19.54 17.41 -36.54
CA LYS A 184 20.27 17.25 -37.81
C LYS A 184 21.54 16.48 -37.51
N CYS A 185 21.46 15.16 -37.57
CA CYS A 185 22.59 14.28 -37.37
C CYS A 185 23.43 14.19 -38.64
N CYS A 186 24.74 14.06 -38.48
CA CYS A 186 25.66 13.76 -39.57
C CYS A 186 25.46 12.32 -40.08
N LYS A 187 25.94 12.05 -41.29
CA LYS A 187 25.83 10.73 -41.96
C LYS A 187 27.12 9.90 -41.90
N ALA A 188 28.14 10.35 -41.16
CA ALA A 188 29.40 9.63 -41.07
C ALA A 188 29.25 8.38 -40.19
N VAL A 189 30.05 7.34 -40.47
CA VAL A 189 30.08 6.11 -39.66
C VAL A 189 31.03 6.30 -38.48
N THR A 190 30.69 7.25 -37.61
CA THR A 190 31.41 7.55 -36.36
C THR A 190 30.47 7.42 -35.17
N ALA A 191 31.01 7.20 -33.97
CA ALA A 191 30.24 7.05 -32.74
C ALA A 191 29.25 8.22 -32.54
N SER A 192 29.74 9.45 -32.72
CA SER A 192 28.96 10.68 -32.56
C SER A 192 27.78 10.81 -33.53
N CYS A 193 27.99 10.47 -34.80
CA CYS A 193 26.94 10.57 -35.82
C CYS A 193 25.91 9.46 -35.67
N MET A 194 26.36 8.23 -35.41
CA MET A 194 25.46 7.09 -35.27
C MET A 194 24.65 7.14 -33.97
N SER A 195 25.26 7.59 -32.86
CA SER A 195 24.52 7.79 -31.60
C SER A 195 23.46 8.89 -31.74
N CYS A 196 23.79 9.99 -32.44
CA CYS A 196 22.83 11.04 -32.77
C CYS A 196 21.66 10.49 -33.60
N ALA A 197 21.96 9.76 -34.68
CA ALA A 197 20.95 9.22 -35.59
C ALA A 197 19.99 8.23 -34.90
N LEU A 198 20.47 7.49 -33.91
CA LEU A 198 19.71 6.53 -33.12
C LEU A 198 19.05 7.17 -31.88
N GLY A 199 19.35 8.42 -31.55
CA GLY A 199 18.82 9.11 -30.37
C GLY A 199 19.34 8.54 -29.04
N ILE A 200 20.55 7.97 -29.02
CA ILE A 200 21.19 7.42 -27.82
C ILE A 200 22.51 8.14 -27.51
N THR A 201 23.09 7.89 -26.34
CA THR A 201 24.39 8.47 -25.99
C THR A 201 25.54 7.79 -26.73
N GLU A 202 26.63 8.51 -27.02
CA GLU A 202 27.85 7.93 -27.60
C GLU A 202 28.39 6.76 -26.75
N ARG A 203 28.28 6.88 -25.41
CA ARG A 203 28.70 5.83 -24.48
C ARG A 203 27.89 4.54 -24.65
N GLU A 204 26.57 4.64 -24.76
CA GLU A 204 25.70 3.48 -25.01
C GLU A 204 25.98 2.89 -26.38
N TYR A 205 26.12 3.73 -27.40
CA TYR A 205 26.47 3.30 -28.75
C TYR A 205 27.81 2.52 -28.76
N CYS A 206 28.83 3.05 -28.09
CA CYS A 206 30.16 2.43 -28.02
C CYS A 206 30.23 1.17 -27.16
N ARG A 207 29.32 0.98 -26.20
CA ARG A 207 29.21 -0.28 -25.46
C ARG A 207 28.87 -1.43 -26.41
N ASP A 208 27.96 -1.17 -27.34
CA ASP A 208 27.43 -2.18 -28.25
C ASP A 208 28.26 -2.26 -29.56
N ASN A 209 28.95 -1.17 -29.93
CA ASN A 209 29.77 -1.05 -31.13
C ASN A 209 31.20 -0.53 -30.84
N PRO A 210 32.01 -1.23 -30.02
CA PRO A 210 33.28 -0.72 -29.48
C PRO A 210 34.36 -0.47 -30.53
N THR A 211 34.24 -1.06 -31.72
CA THR A 211 35.19 -0.87 -32.83
C THR A 211 34.86 0.31 -33.74
N THR A 212 33.76 1.03 -33.48
CA THR A 212 33.38 2.19 -34.29
C THR A 212 34.38 3.34 -34.08
N SER A 213 34.74 4.03 -35.17
CA SER A 213 35.57 5.23 -35.11
C SER A 213 34.98 6.27 -34.14
N GLY A 214 35.79 6.72 -33.18
CA GLY A 214 35.37 7.64 -32.12
C GLY A 214 34.98 6.96 -30.79
N CYS A 215 34.87 5.63 -30.74
CA CYS A 215 34.77 4.91 -29.48
C CYS A 215 36.12 4.77 -28.78
N PRO A 216 36.16 4.71 -27.44
CA PRO A 216 37.39 4.45 -26.70
C PRO A 216 37.94 3.08 -27.12
N GLU A 217 39.27 3.00 -27.29
CA GLU A 217 39.91 1.73 -27.60
C GLU A 217 39.57 0.70 -26.53
N PRO A 218 39.14 -0.52 -26.90
CA PRO A 218 38.96 -1.57 -25.92
C PRO A 218 40.29 -1.81 -25.20
N PRO A 219 40.25 -2.13 -23.89
CA PRO A 219 41.48 -2.44 -23.17
C PRO A 219 42.23 -3.52 -23.93
N LYS A 220 43.51 -3.28 -24.19
CA LYS A 220 44.39 -4.28 -24.81
C LYS A 220 44.24 -5.55 -23.99
N LYS A 221 43.75 -6.62 -24.62
CA LYS A 221 43.71 -7.94 -23.97
C LYS A 221 45.14 -8.23 -23.52
N GLU A 222 45.35 -8.36 -22.22
CA GLU A 222 46.66 -8.74 -21.69
C GLU A 222 47.07 -10.02 -22.41
N GLU A 223 48.19 -9.97 -23.10
CA GLU A 223 48.68 -11.13 -23.84
C GLU A 223 48.92 -12.28 -22.85
N PRO A 224 48.63 -13.54 -23.23
CA PRO A 224 48.82 -14.67 -22.35
C PRO A 224 50.27 -14.70 -21.85
N ARG A 225 50.44 -14.68 -20.53
CA ARG A 225 51.75 -14.73 -19.89
C ARG A 225 52.44 -16.05 -20.25
N VAL A 226 53.47 -15.99 -21.10
CA VAL A 226 54.24 -17.18 -21.48
C VAL A 226 55.27 -17.49 -20.40
N CYS A 227 55.18 -18.68 -19.79
CA CYS A 227 56.14 -19.18 -18.82
C CYS A 227 56.93 -20.37 -19.39
N CYS A 228 58.20 -20.47 -19.02
CA CYS A 228 59.02 -21.62 -19.35
C CYS A 228 58.55 -22.90 -18.61
N MET A 229 58.86 -24.06 -19.16
CA MET A 229 58.42 -25.38 -18.64
C MET A 229 59.48 -26.09 -17.77
N ALA A 230 60.63 -25.47 -17.53
CA ALA A 230 61.70 -26.11 -16.75
C ALA A 230 61.33 -26.25 -15.26
N MET A 231 61.79 -27.30 -14.59
CA MET A 231 61.58 -27.50 -13.14
C MET A 231 62.55 -26.67 -12.28
N THR A 232 62.64 -25.37 -12.58
CA THR A 232 63.44 -24.41 -11.81
C THR A 232 62.54 -23.41 -11.11
N ALA A 233 63.05 -22.80 -10.04
CA ALA A 233 62.32 -21.82 -9.25
C ALA A 233 61.82 -20.62 -10.08
N SER A 234 62.53 -20.26 -11.16
CA SER A 234 62.12 -19.15 -12.04
C SER A 234 60.93 -19.49 -12.92
N CYS A 235 60.89 -20.72 -13.46
CA CYS A 235 59.82 -21.16 -14.34
C CYS A 235 58.56 -21.55 -13.56
N LEU A 236 58.72 -22.29 -12.45
CA LEU A 236 57.58 -22.73 -11.63
C LEU A 236 56.90 -21.55 -10.90
N SER A 237 57.66 -20.54 -10.49
CA SER A 237 57.06 -19.31 -9.92
C SER A 237 56.29 -18.51 -10.98
N CYS A 238 56.82 -18.45 -12.21
CA CYS A 238 56.12 -17.85 -13.34
C CYS A 238 54.77 -18.55 -13.61
N SER A 239 54.75 -19.89 -13.68
CA SER A 239 53.53 -20.66 -13.94
C SER A 239 52.52 -20.59 -12.79
N GLU A 240 52.98 -20.41 -11.55
CA GLU A 240 52.11 -20.20 -10.38
C GLU A 240 51.66 -18.72 -10.23
N GLY A 241 52.16 -17.80 -11.05
CA GLY A 241 51.79 -16.38 -10.98
C GLY A 241 52.32 -15.65 -9.74
N ILE A 242 53.35 -16.18 -9.08
CA ILE A 242 53.95 -15.62 -7.85
C ILE A 242 55.42 -15.27 -8.04
N SER A 243 56.00 -14.49 -7.13
CA SER A 243 57.43 -14.15 -7.21
C SER A 243 58.32 -15.36 -6.90
N LYS A 244 59.52 -15.44 -7.49
CA LYS A 244 60.52 -16.48 -7.16
C LYS A 244 60.82 -16.55 -5.66
N ARG A 245 60.85 -15.40 -4.98
CA ARG A 245 61.09 -15.29 -3.53
C ARG A 245 59.96 -15.94 -2.73
N GLU A 246 58.71 -15.64 -3.08
CA GLU A 246 57.52 -16.24 -2.45
C GLU A 246 57.40 -17.73 -2.78
N PHE A 247 57.69 -18.11 -4.02
CA PHE A 247 57.76 -19.51 -4.41
C PHE A 247 58.79 -20.27 -3.55
N CYS A 248 59.99 -19.71 -3.34
CA CYS A 248 61.05 -20.34 -2.54
C CYS A 248 60.85 -20.25 -1.02
N SER A 249 59.95 -19.39 -0.52
CA SER A 249 59.67 -19.31 0.93
C SER A 249 58.86 -20.49 1.44
N ARG A 250 58.12 -21.18 0.55
CA ARG A 250 57.34 -22.38 0.87
C ARG A 250 58.25 -23.56 1.20
N TYR A 251 57.99 -24.24 2.32
CA TYR A 251 58.82 -25.36 2.81
C TYR A 251 59.03 -26.46 1.76
N ARG A 252 57.98 -26.81 1.01
CA ARG A 252 58.03 -27.84 -0.05
C ARG A 252 58.95 -27.46 -1.24
N ASN A 253 59.15 -26.16 -1.46
CA ASN A 253 59.89 -25.65 -2.61
C ASN A 253 61.39 -25.40 -2.32
N LYS A 254 61.84 -25.60 -1.07
CA LYS A 254 63.24 -25.39 -0.65
C LYS A 254 64.27 -26.23 -1.42
N ARG A 255 63.85 -27.34 -2.02
CA ARG A 255 64.71 -28.25 -2.80
C ARG A 255 64.64 -28.01 -4.31
N VAL A 256 63.79 -27.09 -4.78
CA VAL A 256 63.68 -26.74 -6.20
C VAL A 256 64.96 -26.02 -6.62
N GLN A 257 65.49 -26.40 -7.79
CA GLN A 257 66.70 -25.80 -8.36
C GLN A 257 66.51 -24.28 -8.51
N GLY A 258 67.39 -23.50 -7.87
CA GLY A 258 67.29 -22.04 -7.83
C GLY A 258 66.61 -21.45 -6.58
N CYS A 259 66.17 -22.28 -5.63
CA CYS A 259 65.79 -21.87 -4.26
C CYS A 259 66.92 -22.08 -3.23
N SER A 260 68.05 -22.66 -3.66
CA SER A 260 69.16 -23.11 -2.82
C SER A 260 69.94 -21.99 -2.10
N SER A 261 69.77 -20.73 -2.53
CA SER A 261 70.45 -19.56 -1.97
C SER A 261 69.81 -19.02 -0.68
N LEU A 262 68.74 -19.65 -0.17
CA LEU A 262 68.15 -19.36 1.15
C LEU A 262 68.51 -20.43 2.19
N ARG A 263 69.61 -21.18 1.99
CA ARG A 263 70.19 -22.03 3.05
C ARG A 263 70.96 -21.16 4.06
N ALA A 264 70.22 -20.35 4.82
CA ALA A 264 70.65 -20.01 6.17
C ALA A 264 70.40 -21.25 7.04
N GLU A 265 71.49 -21.79 7.56
CA GLU A 265 71.69 -22.74 8.67
C GLU A 265 70.48 -23.57 9.13
N ARG A 266 70.64 -24.89 9.04
CA ARG A 266 69.83 -25.86 9.77
C ARG A 266 70.12 -25.65 11.27
N PRO A 267 69.16 -25.29 12.14
CA PRO A 267 69.40 -25.41 13.58
C PRO A 267 69.62 -26.89 13.88
N GLU A 268 70.75 -27.20 14.53
CA GLU A 268 71.02 -28.54 15.02
C GLU A 268 69.90 -28.98 15.97
N ARG A 269 69.41 -30.20 15.74
CA ARG A 269 68.45 -30.84 16.63
C ARG A 269 69.19 -31.10 17.96
N PRO A 270 68.72 -30.64 19.13
CA PRO A 270 69.37 -30.96 20.39
C PRO A 270 69.43 -32.49 20.56
N GLU A 271 70.62 -33.00 20.90
CA GLU A 271 70.84 -34.42 21.14
C GLU A 271 69.93 -34.90 22.28
N ARG A 272 69.24 -36.02 22.04
CA ARG A 272 68.42 -36.68 23.05
C ARG A 272 69.36 -37.35 24.07
N PRO A 273 69.19 -37.14 25.39
CA PRO A 273 70.05 -37.77 26.38
C PRO A 273 69.97 -39.30 26.26
N GLN A 274 71.12 -39.96 26.14
CA GLN A 274 71.18 -41.42 26.14
C GLN A 274 70.88 -41.92 27.56
N ARG A 275 69.72 -42.56 27.73
CA ARG A 275 69.41 -43.31 28.95
C ARG A 275 70.17 -44.63 28.89
N SER A 276 71.23 -44.73 29.68
CA SER A 276 72.01 -45.96 29.88
C SER A 276 71.10 -47.07 30.41
N ARG A 277 71.26 -48.24 29.83
CA ARG A 277 70.50 -49.46 30.13
C ARG A 277 71.37 -50.33 31.04
N SER A 278 71.11 -50.28 32.34
CA SER A 278 71.50 -51.28 33.36
C SER A 278 70.39 -51.19 34.42
N GLY A 279 69.62 -52.20 34.79
CA GLY A 279 69.80 -53.64 34.73
C GLY A 279 69.42 -54.15 36.12
N ILE A 280 68.15 -54.54 36.31
CA ILE A 280 67.53 -55.34 37.39
C ILE A 280 66.02 -55.14 37.18
N GLY A 281 65.13 -56.12 37.13
CA GLY A 281 65.08 -57.41 37.78
C GLY A 281 63.62 -57.52 38.23
N SER A 282 62.87 -58.42 37.59
CA SER A 282 61.43 -58.60 37.78
C SER A 282 61.05 -58.92 39.22
N SER A 283 59.77 -58.66 39.52
CA SER A 283 58.94 -59.27 40.55
C SER A 283 58.71 -58.44 41.81
N LEU A 284 57.50 -57.90 41.96
CA LEU A 284 56.63 -57.91 43.14
C LEU A 284 55.38 -57.07 42.81
N LEU A 285 54.23 -57.72 42.61
CA LEU A 285 53.02 -57.65 43.48
C LEU A 285 52.52 -56.20 43.71
N GLU A 286 51.25 -55.82 43.62
CA GLU A 286 49.95 -56.46 43.48
C GLU A 286 48.94 -55.29 43.40
N ASN A 287 47.76 -55.55 42.82
CA ASN A 287 46.44 -55.02 43.18
C ASN A 287 46.26 -53.52 43.50
N LEU A 288 45.40 -52.86 42.72
CA LEU A 288 44.04 -52.47 43.19
C LEU A 288 43.30 -51.71 42.09
N SER A 289 42.33 -52.41 41.49
CA SER A 289 41.10 -51.83 40.98
C SER A 289 40.43 -51.00 42.08
N PHE A 290 39.77 -49.87 41.76
CA PHE A 290 38.43 -49.56 42.25
C PHE A 290 37.88 -48.26 41.61
N LEU A 291 36.79 -48.46 40.86
CA LEU A 291 35.60 -47.63 40.70
C LEU A 291 35.66 -46.21 40.10
N GLY A 292 34.81 -46.03 39.09
CA GLY A 292 33.79 -44.98 39.17
C GLY A 292 33.67 -44.07 37.95
N SER A 293 32.95 -44.52 36.93
CA SER A 293 32.13 -43.62 36.09
C SER A 293 30.72 -43.57 36.71
N PRO A 294 29.98 -42.45 36.64
CA PRO A 294 28.98 -42.39 35.57
C PRO A 294 28.60 -40.99 35.03
N ARG A 295 28.16 -41.03 33.76
CA ARG A 295 27.01 -40.37 33.09
C ARG A 295 26.65 -38.90 33.37
N ALA A 296 26.77 -38.13 32.29
CA ALA A 296 25.74 -37.35 31.57
C ALA A 296 24.40 -36.99 32.24
N VAL A 297 24.02 -35.71 32.07
CA VAL A 297 22.72 -35.02 31.77
C VAL A 297 22.91 -33.58 32.30
N GLY A 298 22.60 -32.45 31.67
CA GLY A 298 21.75 -32.03 30.55
C GLY A 298 21.15 -30.64 30.91
N ARG A 299 20.74 -29.84 29.90
CA ARG A 299 20.07 -28.50 29.88
C ARG A 299 20.99 -27.29 29.67
N LYS A 300 20.82 -26.52 28.57
CA LYS A 300 19.81 -25.44 28.31
C LYS A 300 20.02 -24.28 29.30
N ASP A 301 20.28 -23.04 28.91
CA ASP A 301 19.83 -22.27 27.73
C ASP A 301 20.97 -21.49 27.03
#